data_AF-A0A7J7MAH4-F1
#
_entry.id   AF-A0A7J7MAH4-F1
#
_cell.length_a   1.000
_cell.length_b   1.000
_cell.length_c   1.000
_cell.angle_alpha   90.00
_cell.angle_beta   90.00
_cell.angle_gamma   90.00
#
_symmetry.space_group_name_H-M   'P 1'
#
loop_
_entity.id
_entity.type
_entity.pdbx_description
1 polymer ?
#
loop_
_entity_poly.entity_id
_entity_poly.type
_entity_poly.pdbx_seq_one_letter_code
_entity_poly.pdbx_strand_id
1 'polypeptide(L)'
;MLVIADEWRNFLSRIGRDENAADSELFDNPNDVLELRFWASYRGQTLARTVRGMMYYRKALMLQSYLERATTGVFLLVVDSKGGYPDNSLVYSVKGFYSLTDIEATVGGTSTMDTQGFELSPEARAQSDLKFTYVVTCQIYGKQKEEQKPEAADIALLMQQHEALRVAFIDVVETLKGGRAETEYYSKLVKADVNGKDQEIYSIKLPGNPKLGEGKPENQNHAIVFTRGNAIQTIDMNQDNYFEEALKMRNLLEEFHRDHGLRSATILGVREHVFTGSVSSLASFMSNQETSFVTLGQRVLATPLKVRMHYGHPDVFDRIFHITRGGISKASRIINISEDIFAGFNSTLRQGNVTHHEYIQVGKGRDVGLNQIAIFEGKVAGGNGEQVLSRDVYRLGQLFDFFRMLSFYFTTVGYYFCTMVCF
;
A
#
# COMPACT_ATOMS: atom_id res chain seq x y z
N MET A 1 20.47 15.68 5.09
CA MET A 1 19.23 15.72 5.88
C MET A 1 19.37 16.89 6.84
N LEU A 2 18.54 17.93 6.73
CA LEU A 2 18.49 18.99 7.74
C LEU A 2 17.89 18.36 9.00
N VAL A 3 18.75 17.97 9.94
CA VAL A 3 18.31 17.49 11.24
C VAL A 3 17.89 18.71 12.04
N ILE A 4 16.59 18.83 12.35
CA ILE A 4 16.12 19.84 13.31
C ILE A 4 16.82 19.51 14.62
N ALA A 5 17.60 20.44 15.18
CA ALA A 5 18.49 20.18 16.32
C ALA A 5 17.75 19.54 17.52
N ASP A 6 16.49 19.91 17.72
CA ASP A 6 15.64 19.36 18.78
C ASP A 6 15.32 17.87 18.57
N GLU A 7 15.21 17.39 17.33
CA GLU A 7 14.92 15.99 17.05
C GLU A 7 16.10 15.06 17.31
N TRP A 8 17.33 15.54 17.09
CA TRP A 8 18.53 14.79 17.42
C TRP A 8 18.66 14.61 18.92
N ARG A 9 18.46 15.69 19.68
CA ARG A 9 18.42 15.67 21.15
C ARG A 9 17.38 14.70 21.69
N ASN A 10 16.16 14.76 21.15
CA ASN A 10 15.09 13.84 21.54
C ASN A 10 15.44 12.37 21.27
N PHE A 11 16.18 12.10 20.18
CA PHE A 11 16.67 10.76 19.89
C PHE A 11 17.73 10.28 20.86
N LEU A 12 18.77 11.09 21.10
CA LEU A 12 19.83 10.76 22.05
C LEU A 12 19.26 10.51 23.44
N SER A 13 18.33 11.36 23.90
CA SER A 13 17.61 11.16 25.16
C SER A 13 16.86 9.83 25.20
N ARG A 14 16.19 9.41 24.11
CA ARG A 14 15.45 8.15 24.03
C ARG A 14 16.34 6.91 24.16
N ILE A 15 17.56 6.97 23.64
CA ILE A 15 18.55 5.88 23.76
C ILE A 15 19.45 6.03 24.99
N GLY A 16 19.17 7.00 25.87
CA GLY A 16 19.92 7.21 27.11
C GLY A 16 21.33 7.77 26.92
N ARG A 17 21.57 8.52 25.83
CA ARG A 17 22.85 9.17 25.52
C ARG A 17 22.80 10.68 25.79
N ASP A 18 23.92 11.22 26.26
CA ASP A 18 24.13 12.66 26.43
C ASP A 18 24.35 13.33 25.06
N GLU A 19 23.88 14.57 24.88
CA GLU A 19 24.11 15.35 23.67
C GLU A 19 25.59 15.71 23.45
N ASN A 20 26.41 15.65 24.50
CA ASN A 20 27.84 15.90 24.47
C ASN A 20 28.68 14.62 24.34
N ALA A 21 28.05 13.44 24.29
CA ALA A 21 28.76 12.19 24.07
C ALA A 21 29.43 12.21 22.70
N ALA A 22 30.63 11.62 22.59
CA ALA A 22 31.32 11.55 21.31
C ALA A 22 30.56 10.66 20.34
N ASP A 23 30.44 11.07 19.06
CA ASP A 23 29.76 10.29 18.02
C ASP A 23 30.27 8.85 17.94
N SER A 24 31.56 8.62 18.23
CA SER A 24 32.17 7.28 18.26
C SER A 24 31.46 6.33 19.22
N GLU A 25 30.99 6.82 20.37
CA GLU A 25 30.31 5.98 21.38
C GLU A 25 28.97 5.42 20.89
N LEU A 26 28.37 6.09 19.89
CA LEU A 26 27.11 5.70 19.26
C LEU A 26 27.33 4.57 18.25
N PHE A 27 28.53 4.49 17.66
CA PHE A 27 28.94 3.43 16.74
C PHE A 27 29.54 2.21 17.42
N ASP A 28 29.98 2.33 18.68
CA ASP A 28 30.56 1.22 19.45
C ASP A 28 29.51 0.23 19.97
N ASN A 29 28.25 0.66 20.14
CA ASN A 29 27.15 -0.18 20.62
C ASN A 29 26.23 -0.62 19.46
N PRO A 30 26.15 -1.93 19.13
CA PRO A 30 25.30 -2.43 18.05
C PRO A 30 23.81 -2.06 18.20
N ASN A 31 23.30 -1.95 19.43
CA ASN A 31 21.90 -1.57 19.66
C ASN A 31 21.66 -0.09 19.34
N ASP A 32 22.61 0.79 19.69
CA ASP A 32 22.49 2.22 19.41
C ASP A 32 22.61 2.49 17.91
N VAL A 33 23.49 1.75 17.22
CA VAL A 33 23.58 1.76 15.75
C VAL A 33 22.25 1.33 15.13
N LEU A 34 21.61 0.28 15.64
CA LEU A 34 20.31 -0.17 15.13
C LEU A 34 19.21 0.88 15.36
N GLU A 35 19.14 1.47 16.55
CA GLU A 35 18.21 2.56 16.87
C GLU A 35 18.43 3.79 15.99
N LEU A 36 19.69 4.15 15.72
CA LEU A 36 20.04 5.22 14.79
C LEU A 36 19.53 4.92 13.38
N ARG A 37 19.69 3.68 12.91
CA ARG A 37 19.22 3.27 11.58
C ARG A 37 17.70 3.34 11.47
N PHE A 38 16.97 2.93 12.50
CA PHE A 38 15.51 3.13 12.55
C PHE A 38 15.14 4.60 12.60
N TRP A 39 15.81 5.40 13.43
CA TRP A 39 15.59 6.84 13.53
C TRP A 39 15.78 7.54 12.19
N ALA A 40 16.84 7.18 11.45
CA ALA A 40 17.14 7.69 10.13
C ALA A 40 16.10 7.20 9.09
N SER A 41 15.75 5.91 9.11
CA SER A 41 14.72 5.35 8.22
C SER A 41 13.37 6.05 8.38
N TYR A 42 12.97 6.30 9.63
CA TYR A 42 11.72 6.99 9.96
C TYR A 42 11.69 8.46 9.53
N ARG A 43 12.81 9.05 9.10
CA ARG A 43 12.88 10.42 8.59
C ARG A 43 13.16 10.48 7.09
N GLY A 44 14.01 9.58 6.60
CA GLY A 44 14.41 9.51 5.21
C GLY A 44 13.42 8.76 4.32
N GLN A 45 12.37 8.16 4.92
CA GLN A 45 11.36 7.37 4.24
C GLN A 45 11.97 6.20 3.45
N THR A 46 12.66 5.32 4.19
CA THR A 46 13.16 4.05 3.64
C THR A 46 12.26 2.88 4.04
N LEU A 47 12.63 1.65 3.66
CA LEU A 47 11.81 0.45 3.82
C LEU A 47 11.18 0.29 5.21
N ALA A 48 11.92 0.50 6.31
CA ALA A 48 11.36 0.29 7.65
C ALA A 48 10.19 1.24 7.97
N ARG A 49 10.25 2.51 7.54
CA ARG A 49 9.13 3.45 7.69
C ARG A 49 7.91 2.99 6.89
N THR A 50 8.13 2.58 5.65
CA THR A 50 7.08 2.11 4.74
C THR A 50 6.40 0.86 5.31
N VAL A 51 7.17 -0.15 5.74
CA VAL A 51 6.63 -1.36 6.37
C VAL A 51 5.83 -1.00 7.62
N ARG A 52 6.39 -0.18 8.51
CA ARG A 52 5.69 0.26 9.72
C ARG A 52 4.37 0.95 9.40
N GLY A 53 4.37 1.88 8.44
CA GLY A 53 3.18 2.62 8.03
C GLY A 53 2.11 1.73 7.42
N MET A 54 2.50 0.79 6.54
CA MET A 54 1.54 -0.15 5.93
C MET A 54 1.00 -1.18 6.92
N MET A 55 1.76 -1.53 7.97
CA MET A 55 1.29 -2.40 9.06
C MET A 55 0.17 -1.76 9.88
N TYR A 56 -0.07 -0.45 9.77
CA TYR A 56 -1.24 0.15 10.39
C TYR A 56 -2.56 -0.34 9.80
N TYR A 57 -2.61 -0.83 8.56
CA TYR A 57 -3.83 -1.49 8.05
C TYR A 57 -4.20 -2.72 8.87
N ARG A 58 -3.20 -3.56 9.19
CA ARG A 58 -3.41 -4.70 10.07
C ARG A 58 -3.86 -4.25 11.46
N LYS A 59 -3.17 -3.27 12.04
CA LYS A 59 -3.51 -2.75 13.37
C LYS A 59 -4.94 -2.16 13.40
N ALA A 60 -5.34 -1.45 12.36
CA ALA A 60 -6.69 -0.89 12.20
C ALA A 60 -7.74 -2.02 12.13
N LEU A 61 -7.48 -3.08 11.36
CA LEU A 61 -8.35 -4.25 11.30
C LEU A 61 -8.46 -4.99 12.62
N MET A 62 -7.36 -5.14 13.37
CA MET A 62 -7.39 -5.73 14.71
C MET A 62 -8.27 -4.90 15.65
N LEU A 63 -8.09 -3.58 15.67
CA LEU A 63 -8.90 -2.69 16.50
C LEU A 63 -10.39 -2.76 16.11
N GLN A 64 -10.71 -2.73 14.81
CA GLN A 64 -12.09 -2.82 14.32
C GLN A 64 -12.73 -4.15 14.72
N SER A 65 -12.05 -5.27 14.51
CA SER A 65 -12.51 -6.60 14.91
C SER A 65 -12.75 -6.70 16.42
N TYR A 66 -11.86 -6.12 17.22
CA TYR A 66 -12.02 -6.09 18.68
C TYR A 66 -13.23 -5.26 19.12
N LEU A 67 -13.42 -4.07 18.54
CA LEU A 67 -14.53 -3.18 18.86
C LEU A 67 -15.89 -3.71 18.42
N GLU A 68 -15.98 -4.32 17.23
CA GLU A 68 -17.21 -4.97 16.73
C GLU A 68 -17.69 -6.04 17.72
N ARG A 69 -16.75 -6.77 18.34
CA ARG A 69 -17.08 -7.77 19.36
C ARG A 69 -17.50 -7.18 20.69
N ALA A 70 -16.83 -6.14 21.14
CA ALA A 70 -17.22 -5.41 22.35
C ALA A 70 -18.63 -4.79 22.22
N THR A 71 -19.08 -4.50 20.99
CA THR A 71 -20.44 -4.03 20.70
C THR A 71 -21.46 -5.14 20.47
N THR A 72 -21.06 -6.32 19.99
CA THR A 72 -21.94 -7.52 19.89
C THR A 72 -21.97 -8.34 21.18
N GLY A 73 -22.33 -7.73 22.30
CA GLY A 73 -22.91 -8.50 23.40
C GLY A 73 -24.17 -9.20 22.87
N VAL A 74 -24.20 -10.54 22.89
CA VAL A 74 -25.40 -11.30 22.51
C VAL A 74 -26.50 -10.92 23.50
N PHE A 75 -27.52 -10.21 23.03
CA PHE A 75 -28.68 -9.86 23.84
C PHE A 75 -29.66 -11.04 23.86
N LEU A 76 -29.82 -11.69 25.02
CA LEU A 76 -30.86 -12.70 25.19
C LEU A 76 -32.22 -11.99 25.36
N LEU A 77 -33.13 -12.23 24.42
CA LEU A 77 -34.51 -11.73 24.50
C LEU A 77 -35.32 -12.65 25.41
N VAL A 78 -35.48 -12.27 26.69
CA VAL A 78 -36.30 -13.03 27.64
C VAL A 78 -37.76 -12.61 27.48
N VAL A 79 -38.56 -13.50 26.91
CA VAL A 79 -40.01 -13.37 26.79
C VAL A 79 -40.69 -14.28 27.81
N ASP A 80 -41.57 -13.69 28.63
CA ASP A 80 -42.36 -14.41 29.63
C ASP A 80 -43.79 -14.57 29.11
N SER A 81 -44.35 -15.79 29.16
CA SER A 81 -45.73 -16.03 28.79
C SER A 81 -46.63 -15.71 29.99
N LYS A 82 -47.36 -14.60 29.95
CA LYS A 82 -48.44 -14.39 30.90
C LYS A 82 -49.67 -15.15 30.40
N GLY A 83 -50.24 -16.00 31.27
CA GLY A 83 -51.37 -16.86 30.98
C GLY A 83 -52.54 -16.14 30.31
N GLY A 84 -53.22 -16.87 29.41
CA GLY A 84 -54.17 -16.35 28.44
C GLY A 84 -55.48 -15.82 29.01
N TYR A 85 -56.02 -14.82 28.33
CA TYR A 85 -57.45 -14.48 28.38
C TYR A 85 -58.26 -15.54 27.60
N PRO A 86 -59.57 -15.69 27.84
CA PRO A 86 -60.41 -16.75 27.25
C PRO A 86 -60.58 -16.69 25.72
N ASP A 87 -59.91 -15.78 25.03
CA ASP A 87 -59.96 -15.58 23.57
C ASP A 87 -58.65 -16.00 22.85
N ASN A 88 -57.86 -16.90 23.45
CA ASN A 88 -56.71 -17.57 22.81
C ASN A 88 -55.61 -16.65 22.20
N SER A 89 -55.56 -15.37 22.57
CA SER A 89 -54.49 -14.46 22.15
C SER A 89 -53.27 -14.56 23.08
N LEU A 90 -52.11 -14.91 22.52
CA LEU A 90 -50.82 -14.91 23.22
C LEU A 90 -50.24 -13.49 23.22
N VAL A 91 -50.10 -12.89 24.39
CA VAL A 91 -49.42 -11.60 24.57
C VAL A 91 -48.05 -11.85 25.20
N TYR A 92 -46.98 -11.57 24.46
CA TYR A 92 -45.60 -11.60 24.96
C TYR A 92 -45.25 -10.26 25.60
N SER A 93 -44.67 -10.28 26.81
CA SER A 93 -44.11 -9.10 27.44
C SER A 93 -42.58 -9.20 27.44
N VAL A 94 -41.91 -8.22 26.81
CA VAL A 94 -40.44 -8.11 26.82
C VAL A 94 -40.03 -7.58 28.20
N LYS A 95 -39.38 -8.41 29.01
CA LYS A 95 -38.92 -8.03 30.35
C LYS A 95 -37.60 -7.23 30.33
N GLY A 96 -36.81 -7.33 29.27
CA GLY A 96 -35.56 -6.58 29.12
C GLY A 96 -34.57 -7.23 28.16
N PHE A 97 -33.50 -6.50 27.84
CA PHE A 97 -32.35 -6.95 27.04
C PHE A 97 -31.15 -7.16 27.97
N TYR A 98 -30.56 -8.36 27.99
CA TYR A 98 -29.40 -8.69 28.84
C TYR A 98 -28.22 -9.19 27.99
N SER A 99 -27.02 -8.67 28.24
CA SER A 99 -25.78 -9.14 27.58
C SER A 99 -25.30 -10.44 28.21
N LEU A 100 -24.97 -11.44 27.39
CA LEU A 100 -24.41 -12.72 27.85
C LEU A 100 -22.96 -12.62 28.36
N THR A 101 -22.26 -11.50 28.13
CA THR A 101 -20.92 -11.26 28.71
C THR A 101 -20.97 -10.98 30.21
N ASP A 102 -22.14 -10.67 30.77
CA ASP A 102 -22.26 -10.15 32.14
C ASP A 102 -22.59 -11.23 33.20
N ILE A 103 -22.62 -12.51 32.82
CA ILE A 103 -22.86 -13.61 33.78
C ILE A 103 -21.61 -13.98 34.59
N GLU A 104 -20.41 -13.59 34.14
CA GLU A 104 -19.17 -13.78 34.92
C GLU A 104 -18.58 -12.48 35.52
N ALA A 105 -19.20 -11.33 35.27
CA ALA A 105 -18.70 -10.05 35.78
C ALA A 105 -19.80 -9.26 36.51
N THR A 106 -20.18 -9.74 37.70
CA THR A 106 -20.69 -8.82 38.74
C THR A 106 -19.55 -7.92 39.22
N VAL A 107 -19.22 -6.91 38.43
CA VAL A 107 -18.60 -5.67 38.91
C VAL A 107 -19.27 -4.52 38.17
N GLY A 108 -20.12 -3.80 38.90
CA GLY A 108 -20.68 -2.54 38.43
C GLY A 108 -19.54 -1.58 38.11
N GLY A 109 -19.45 -1.19 36.85
CA GLY A 109 -18.53 -0.18 36.38
C GLY A 109 -18.96 0.26 35.00
N THR A 110 -19.23 1.54 34.84
CA THR A 110 -19.18 2.24 33.55
C THR A 110 -17.75 2.13 33.01
N SER A 111 -17.38 0.98 32.44
CA SER A 111 -16.08 0.80 31.80
C SER A 111 -16.14 1.46 30.44
N THR A 112 -15.51 2.62 30.32
CA THR A 112 -14.99 3.12 29.04
C THR A 112 -14.38 1.93 28.29
N MET A 113 -14.84 1.63 27.08
CA MET A 113 -14.31 0.54 26.26
C MET A 113 -12.78 0.58 26.28
N ASP A 114 -12.16 -0.37 26.97
CA ASP A 114 -10.70 -0.44 27.06
C ASP A 114 -10.16 -0.86 25.70
N THR A 115 -9.78 0.12 24.89
CA THR A 115 -9.21 -0.10 23.56
C THR A 115 -7.74 -0.48 23.62
N GLN A 116 -7.15 -0.75 24.79
CA GLN A 116 -5.73 -1.10 24.90
C GLN A 116 -5.46 -2.60 24.70
N GLY A 117 -6.47 -3.46 24.92
CA GLY A 117 -6.30 -4.92 24.85
C GLY A 117 -6.27 -5.56 23.46
N PHE A 118 -6.61 -4.83 22.39
CA PHE A 118 -6.81 -5.44 21.07
C PHE A 118 -5.54 -6.05 20.45
N GLU A 119 -4.37 -5.51 20.76
CA GLU A 119 -3.09 -6.03 20.24
C GLU A 119 -2.79 -7.44 20.78
N LEU A 120 -3.33 -7.76 21.95
CA LEU A 120 -3.15 -9.05 22.62
C LEU A 120 -4.26 -10.05 22.27
N SER A 121 -5.34 -9.64 21.59
CA SER A 121 -6.45 -10.54 21.23
C SER A 121 -6.04 -11.50 20.09
N PRO A 122 -5.99 -12.82 20.35
CA PRO A 122 -5.69 -13.81 19.30
C PRO A 122 -6.72 -13.81 18.18
N GLU A 123 -7.99 -13.54 18.49
CA GLU A 123 -9.07 -13.52 17.50
C GLU A 123 -9.02 -12.26 16.62
N ALA A 124 -8.76 -11.09 17.20
CA ALA A 124 -8.56 -9.85 16.43
C ALA A 124 -7.38 -10.01 15.46
N ARG A 125 -6.29 -10.62 15.93
CA ARG A 125 -5.11 -10.99 15.14
C ARG A 125 -5.51 -11.92 13.98
N ALA A 126 -6.18 -13.03 14.27
CA ALA A 126 -6.60 -13.99 13.26
C ALA A 126 -7.54 -13.37 12.19
N GLN A 127 -8.49 -12.53 12.60
CA GLN A 127 -9.38 -11.83 11.65
C GLN A 127 -8.59 -10.86 10.76
N SER A 128 -7.63 -10.11 11.33
CA SER A 128 -6.79 -9.21 10.54
C SER A 128 -5.94 -9.97 9.50
N ASP A 129 -5.41 -11.14 9.87
CA ASP A 129 -4.57 -11.97 8.99
C ASP A 129 -5.37 -12.64 7.86
N LEU A 130 -6.67 -12.84 8.04
CA LEU A 130 -7.57 -13.31 6.96
C LEU A 130 -7.90 -12.22 5.94
N LYS A 131 -7.85 -10.94 6.36
CA LYS A 131 -8.32 -9.80 5.56
C LYS A 131 -7.18 -8.99 4.93
N PHE A 132 -5.98 -9.07 5.49
CA PHE A 132 -4.84 -8.27 5.06
C PHE A 132 -3.58 -9.13 4.89
N THR A 133 -2.85 -8.87 3.80
CA THR A 133 -1.53 -9.45 3.57
C THR A 133 -0.64 -8.37 2.96
N TYR A 134 0.55 -8.20 3.51
CA TYR A 134 1.53 -7.24 3.01
C TYR A 134 2.73 -7.98 2.41
N VAL A 135 2.95 -7.77 1.11
CA VAL A 135 4.05 -8.39 0.36
C VAL A 135 5.02 -7.29 -0.07
N VAL A 136 6.24 -7.35 0.45
CA VAL A 136 7.36 -6.53 -0.03
C VAL A 136 8.12 -7.30 -1.09
N THR A 137 8.40 -6.64 -2.21
CA THR A 137 9.09 -7.25 -3.34
C THR A 137 10.54 -6.77 -3.39
N CYS A 138 11.48 -7.68 -3.16
CA CYS A 138 12.91 -7.41 -3.31
C CYS A 138 13.53 -8.54 -4.14
N GLN A 139 13.55 -8.37 -5.47
CA GLN A 139 14.06 -9.37 -6.41
C GLN A 139 15.43 -9.95 -6.05
N ILE A 140 16.32 -9.14 -5.48
CA ILE A 140 17.70 -9.51 -5.19
C ILE A 140 17.91 -10.05 -3.77
N TYR A 141 16.84 -10.19 -2.98
CA TYR A 141 16.94 -10.61 -1.58
C TYR A 141 17.66 -11.95 -1.41
N GLY A 142 17.35 -12.95 -2.24
CA GLY A 142 18.04 -14.26 -2.23
C GLY A 142 19.55 -14.13 -2.40
N LYS A 143 19.97 -13.38 -3.42
CA LYS A 143 21.39 -13.08 -3.67
C LYS A 143 22.03 -12.30 -2.51
N GLN A 144 21.34 -11.29 -1.97
CA GLN A 144 21.85 -10.52 -0.82
C GLN A 144 22.04 -11.41 0.41
N LYS A 145 21.18 -12.42 0.62
CA LYS A 145 21.35 -13.40 1.70
C LYS A 145 22.58 -14.28 1.49
N GLU A 146 22.77 -14.81 0.28
CA GLU A 146 23.94 -15.62 -0.07
C GLU A 146 25.24 -14.85 0.13
N GLU A 147 25.24 -13.56 -0.26
CA GLU A 147 26.36 -12.64 -0.10
C GLU A 147 26.51 -12.07 1.33
N GLN A 148 25.64 -12.46 2.27
CA GLN A 148 25.62 -11.96 3.66
C GLN A 148 25.58 -10.43 3.77
N LYS A 149 24.83 -9.79 2.86
CA LYS A 149 24.69 -8.34 2.80
C LYS A 149 23.85 -7.80 3.96
N PRO A 150 24.21 -6.63 4.53
CA PRO A 150 23.48 -6.04 5.65
C PRO A 150 22.00 -5.76 5.31
N GLU A 151 21.69 -5.42 4.06
CA GLU A 151 20.31 -5.19 3.61
C GLU A 151 19.43 -6.43 3.75
N ALA A 152 19.99 -7.63 3.57
CA ALA A 152 19.24 -8.86 3.78
C ALA A 152 18.97 -9.11 5.27
N ALA A 153 19.93 -8.78 6.13
CA ALA A 153 19.75 -8.86 7.58
C ALA A 153 18.66 -7.88 8.07
N ASP A 154 18.59 -6.68 7.49
CA ASP A 154 17.55 -5.70 7.82
C ASP A 154 16.16 -6.16 7.38
N ILE A 155 16.05 -6.71 6.17
CA ILE A 155 14.78 -7.26 5.68
C ILE A 155 14.34 -8.43 6.58
N ALA A 156 15.27 -9.30 6.99
CA ALA A 156 14.98 -10.39 7.92
C ALA A 156 14.50 -9.85 9.29
N LEU A 157 15.16 -8.82 9.83
CA LEU A 157 14.75 -8.17 11.07
C LEU A 157 13.33 -7.58 10.96
N LEU A 158 12.99 -6.94 9.84
CA LEU A 158 11.65 -6.41 9.61
C LEU A 158 10.60 -7.53 9.52
N MET A 159 10.93 -8.68 8.91
CA MET A 159 10.04 -9.84 8.89
C MET A 159 9.80 -10.41 10.29
N GLN A 160 10.82 -10.38 11.16
CA GLN A 160 10.69 -10.80 12.56
C GLN A 160 9.82 -9.83 13.37
N GLN A 161 10.00 -8.52 13.17
CA GLN A 161 9.24 -7.50 13.89
C GLN A 161 7.78 -7.41 13.44
N HIS A 162 7.50 -7.73 12.17
CA HIS A 162 6.17 -7.60 11.58
C HIS A 162 5.66 -8.95 11.09
N GLU A 163 4.88 -9.63 11.92
CA GLU A 163 4.38 -10.98 11.65
C GLU A 163 3.63 -11.12 10.31
N ALA A 164 2.91 -10.09 9.85
CA ALA A 164 2.17 -10.14 8.59
C ALA A 164 3.02 -9.79 7.36
N LEU A 165 4.27 -9.35 7.55
CA LEU A 165 5.18 -9.03 6.45
C LEU A 165 5.60 -10.31 5.73
N ARG A 166 5.46 -10.29 4.41
CA ARG A 166 5.98 -11.32 3.50
C ARG A 166 6.96 -10.68 2.54
N VAL A 167 8.00 -11.42 2.18
CA VAL A 167 8.99 -10.95 1.20
C VAL A 167 8.96 -11.86 -0.01
N ALA A 168 8.74 -11.25 -1.17
CA ALA A 168 8.82 -11.91 -2.46
C ALA A 168 10.15 -11.57 -3.14
N PHE A 169 10.83 -12.58 -3.69
CA PHE A 169 12.10 -12.40 -4.39
C PHE A 169 12.27 -13.40 -5.53
N ILE A 170 13.31 -13.19 -6.34
CA ILE A 170 13.69 -14.10 -7.42
C ILE A 170 14.92 -14.89 -6.97
N ASP A 171 14.76 -16.21 -6.97
CA ASP A 171 15.82 -17.17 -6.68
C ASP A 171 16.37 -17.72 -7.99
N VAL A 172 17.70 -17.77 -8.11
CA VAL A 172 18.39 -18.18 -9.33
C VAL A 172 19.24 -19.40 -9.01
N VAL A 173 18.88 -20.54 -9.58
CA VAL A 173 19.51 -21.82 -9.27
C VAL A 173 20.22 -22.33 -10.52
N GLU A 174 21.52 -22.61 -10.40
CA GLU A 174 22.27 -23.30 -11.45
C GLU A 174 22.14 -24.81 -11.27
N THR A 175 21.61 -25.50 -12.29
CA THR A 175 21.43 -26.96 -12.27
C THR A 175 22.19 -27.60 -13.43
N LEU A 176 22.69 -28.82 -13.23
CA LEU A 176 23.31 -29.60 -14.30
C LEU A 176 22.30 -30.60 -14.86
N LYS A 177 21.78 -30.36 -16.07
CA LYS A 177 20.95 -31.33 -16.79
C LYS A 177 21.69 -31.84 -18.03
N GLY A 178 21.93 -33.15 -18.08
CA GLY A 178 22.60 -33.79 -19.22
C GLY A 178 24.03 -33.26 -19.47
N GLY A 179 24.75 -32.83 -18.42
CA GLY A 179 26.10 -32.28 -18.53
C GLY A 179 26.17 -30.83 -19.00
N ARG A 180 25.04 -30.14 -19.17
CA ARG A 180 24.98 -28.69 -19.46
C ARG A 180 24.44 -27.95 -18.24
N ALA A 181 25.06 -26.81 -17.92
CA ALA A 181 24.54 -25.89 -16.92
C ALA A 181 23.27 -25.21 -17.46
N GLU A 182 22.18 -25.31 -16.71
CA GLU A 182 20.91 -24.67 -16.98
C GLU A 182 20.55 -23.80 -15.78
N THR A 183 20.29 -22.52 -16.04
CA THR A 183 19.84 -21.57 -15.01
C THR A 183 18.32 -21.62 -14.90
N GLU A 184 17.84 -21.96 -13.70
CA GLU A 184 16.43 -21.97 -13.37
C GLU A 184 16.09 -20.74 -12.51
N TYR A 185 14.90 -20.18 -12.72
CA TYR A 185 14.41 -19.01 -12.01
C TYR A 185 13.16 -19.37 -11.22
N TYR A 186 13.09 -18.98 -9.96
CA TYR A 186 11.95 -19.21 -9.08
C TYR A 186 11.47 -17.89 -8.47
N SER A 187 10.16 -17.63 -8.52
CA SER A 187 9.54 -16.59 -7.69
C SER A 187 9.21 -17.23 -6.35
N LYS A 188 9.81 -16.72 -5.26
CA LYS A 188 9.65 -17.25 -3.91
C LYS A 188 8.96 -16.25 -3.00
N LEU A 189 8.17 -16.76 -2.05
CA LEU A 189 7.57 -15.99 -0.97
C LEU A 189 8.04 -16.55 0.37
N VAL A 190 8.59 -15.70 1.23
CA VAL A 190 9.05 -16.08 2.57
C VAL A 190 8.39 -15.24 3.66
N LYS A 191 8.44 -15.76 4.90
CA LYS A 191 8.13 -15.06 6.14
C LYS A 191 9.11 -15.45 7.24
N ALA A 192 9.13 -14.70 8.34
CA ALA A 192 9.75 -15.19 9.57
C ALA A 192 8.93 -16.33 10.21
N ASP A 193 9.61 -17.38 10.66
CA ASP A 193 9.06 -18.42 11.51
C ASP A 193 9.03 -18.00 12.99
N VAL A 194 8.58 -18.90 13.87
CA VAL A 194 8.51 -18.66 15.32
C VAL A 194 9.87 -18.44 15.98
N ASN A 195 10.97 -18.85 15.33
CA ASN A 195 12.35 -18.67 15.78
C ASN A 195 13.04 -17.49 15.06
N GLY A 196 12.29 -16.73 14.26
CA GLY A 196 12.80 -15.61 13.46
C GLY A 196 13.61 -16.02 12.23
N LYS A 197 13.59 -17.29 11.81
CA LYS A 197 14.24 -17.76 10.59
C LYS A 197 13.32 -17.66 9.39
N ASP A 198 13.89 -17.52 8.21
CA ASP A 198 13.13 -17.49 6.97
C ASP A 198 12.45 -18.84 6.69
N GLN A 199 11.13 -18.81 6.65
CA GLN A 199 10.28 -19.91 6.20
C GLN A 199 9.80 -19.64 4.77
N GLU A 200 10.15 -20.53 3.86
CA GLU A 200 9.56 -20.57 2.51
C GLU A 200 8.08 -20.96 2.59
N ILE A 201 7.22 -20.13 2.00
CA ILE A 201 5.78 -20.37 1.91
C ILE A 201 5.44 -20.95 0.54
N TYR A 202 5.98 -20.33 -0.52
CA TYR A 202 5.75 -20.73 -1.89
C TYR A 202 7.04 -20.62 -2.69
N SER A 203 7.20 -21.54 -3.65
CA SER A 203 8.24 -21.51 -4.67
C SER A 203 7.61 -21.86 -6.01
N ILE A 204 7.63 -20.90 -6.94
CA ILE A 204 7.01 -21.03 -8.26
C ILE A 204 8.12 -20.94 -9.30
N LYS A 205 8.32 -22.04 -10.05
CA LYS A 205 9.24 -22.04 -11.19
C LYS A 205 8.74 -21.11 -12.29
N LEU A 206 9.60 -20.20 -12.73
CA LEU A 206 9.34 -19.27 -13.82
C LEU A 206 9.81 -19.86 -15.16
N PRO A 207 9.19 -19.44 -16.28
CA PRO A 207 9.58 -19.93 -17.61
C PRO A 207 10.95 -19.43 -18.09
N GLY A 208 11.57 -18.49 -17.37
CA GLY A 208 12.87 -17.90 -17.68
C GLY A 208 13.16 -16.71 -16.78
N ASN A 209 14.18 -15.92 -17.15
CA ASN A 209 14.53 -14.70 -16.42
C ASN A 209 13.36 -13.69 -16.48
N PRO A 210 12.75 -13.30 -15.34
CA PRO A 210 11.63 -12.38 -15.34
C PRO A 210 12.04 -10.94 -15.66
N LYS A 211 13.34 -10.58 -15.59
CA LYS A 211 13.78 -9.20 -15.78
C LYS A 211 13.81 -8.84 -17.27
N LEU A 212 12.77 -8.18 -17.76
CA LEU A 212 12.71 -7.63 -19.10
C LEU A 212 13.19 -6.18 -19.13
N GLY A 213 12.83 -5.33 -18.18
CA GLY A 213 13.36 -3.96 -18.13
C GLY A 213 13.26 -3.31 -16.76
N GLU A 214 12.39 -2.29 -16.63
CA GLU A 214 12.26 -1.51 -15.40
C GLU A 214 11.98 -2.38 -14.17
N GLY A 215 12.67 -2.11 -13.06
CA GLY A 215 12.59 -2.97 -11.87
C GLY A 215 11.22 -2.96 -11.20
N LYS A 216 10.50 -1.82 -11.20
CA LYS A 216 9.19 -1.66 -10.53
C LYS A 216 8.09 -2.54 -11.13
N PRO A 217 7.79 -2.54 -12.44
CA PRO A 217 6.76 -3.42 -13.00
C PRO A 217 7.12 -4.89 -12.84
N GLU A 218 8.41 -5.26 -12.94
CA GLU A 218 8.83 -6.64 -12.76
C GLU A 218 8.63 -7.13 -11.34
N ASN A 219 8.97 -6.29 -10.35
CA ASN A 219 8.68 -6.52 -8.92
C ASN A 219 7.19 -6.78 -8.69
N GLN A 220 6.32 -5.94 -9.26
CA GLN A 220 4.87 -6.13 -9.15
C GLN A 220 4.41 -7.43 -9.82
N ASN A 221 4.86 -7.70 -11.05
CA ASN A 221 4.39 -8.82 -11.86
C ASN A 221 4.76 -10.17 -11.29
N HIS A 222 5.98 -10.37 -10.79
CA HIS A 222 6.36 -11.67 -10.23
C HIS A 222 5.70 -11.94 -8.87
N ALA A 223 5.34 -10.89 -8.13
CA ALA A 223 4.81 -10.98 -6.78
C ALA A 223 3.28 -10.96 -6.71
N ILE A 224 2.59 -10.48 -7.74
CA ILE A 224 1.11 -10.36 -7.75
C ILE A 224 0.41 -11.69 -7.46
N VAL A 225 1.01 -12.82 -7.86
CA VAL A 225 0.51 -14.18 -7.60
C VAL A 225 0.45 -14.53 -6.10
N PHE A 226 1.24 -13.87 -5.27
CA PHE A 226 1.27 -14.07 -3.83
C PHE A 226 0.25 -13.23 -3.07
N THR A 227 -0.37 -12.23 -3.72
CA THR A 227 -1.43 -11.41 -3.12
C THR A 227 -2.74 -12.20 -3.00
N ARG A 228 -3.59 -11.80 -2.05
CA ARG A 228 -4.88 -12.46 -1.75
C ARG A 228 -5.98 -11.40 -1.58
N GLY A 229 -7.24 -11.83 -1.60
CA GLY A 229 -8.41 -10.94 -1.48
C GLY A 229 -8.93 -10.42 -2.81
N ASN A 230 -9.93 -9.53 -2.73
CA ASN A 230 -10.63 -8.93 -3.88
C ASN A 230 -10.02 -7.61 -4.33
N ALA A 231 -9.27 -6.95 -3.46
CA ALA A 231 -8.59 -5.69 -3.75
C ALA A 231 -7.07 -5.85 -3.61
N ILE A 232 -6.32 -5.07 -4.38
CA ILE A 232 -4.87 -4.98 -4.26
C ILE A 232 -4.47 -3.51 -4.28
N GLN A 233 -3.75 -3.07 -3.26
CA GLN A 233 -3.13 -1.76 -3.22
C GLN A 233 -1.66 -1.89 -3.58
N THR A 234 -1.18 -1.00 -4.43
CA THR A 234 0.23 -0.92 -4.80
C THR A 234 0.85 0.29 -4.12
N ILE A 235 2.05 0.12 -3.54
CA ILE A 235 2.70 1.10 -2.67
C ILE A 235 4.17 1.21 -3.06
N ASP A 236 4.66 2.43 -3.28
CA ASP A 236 6.07 2.68 -3.52
C ASP A 236 6.87 2.56 -2.21
N MET A 237 8.16 2.22 -2.33
CA MET A 237 9.04 2.08 -1.18
C MET A 237 9.21 3.37 -0.35
N ASN A 238 8.86 4.52 -0.92
CA ASN A 238 8.88 5.81 -0.26
C ASN A 238 7.48 6.30 0.20
N GLN A 239 6.52 5.39 0.37
CA GLN A 239 5.19 5.72 0.87
C GLN A 239 4.92 5.07 2.23
N ASP A 240 4.26 5.80 3.11
CA ASP A 240 3.78 5.30 4.40
C ASP A 240 2.33 5.70 4.63
N ASN A 241 1.70 5.05 5.60
CA ASN A 241 0.36 5.41 6.01
C ASN A 241 0.37 5.82 7.49
N TYR A 242 -0.64 6.58 7.88
CA TYR A 242 -0.94 6.90 9.27
C TYR A 242 -2.03 5.97 9.80
N PHE A 243 -2.10 5.78 11.11
CA PHE A 243 -3.06 4.86 11.71
C PHE A 243 -4.51 5.29 11.44
N GLU A 244 -4.76 6.60 11.49
CA GLU A 244 -6.04 7.25 11.27
C GLU A 244 -6.51 7.10 9.82
N GLU A 245 -5.58 7.15 8.87
CA GLU A 245 -5.85 6.93 7.45
C GLU A 245 -6.12 5.44 7.17
N ALA A 246 -5.40 4.54 7.84
CA ALA A 246 -5.61 3.10 7.73
C ALA A 246 -7.02 2.66 8.15
N LEU A 247 -7.63 3.32 9.16
CA LEU A 247 -9.01 3.07 9.58
C LEU A 247 -10.05 3.35 8.47
N LYS A 248 -9.73 4.23 7.53
CA LYS A 248 -10.62 4.64 6.42
C LYS A 248 -10.61 3.65 5.25
N MET A 249 -9.67 2.71 5.22
CA MET A 249 -9.54 1.75 4.10
C MET A 249 -10.84 0.96 3.87
N ARG A 250 -11.59 0.61 4.93
CA ARG A 250 -12.90 -0.04 4.78
C ARG A 250 -13.88 0.81 3.96
N ASN A 251 -13.91 2.13 4.19
CA ASN A 251 -14.79 3.05 3.48
C ASN A 251 -14.35 3.19 2.02
N LEU A 252 -13.04 3.21 1.78
CA LEU A 252 -12.49 3.23 0.42
C LEU A 252 -12.89 1.97 -0.35
N LEU A 253 -12.75 0.78 0.24
CA LEU A 253 -13.10 -0.48 -0.44
C LEU A 253 -14.58 -0.55 -0.86
N GLU A 254 -15.49 0.08 -0.11
CA GLU A 254 -16.91 0.17 -0.48
C GLU A 254 -17.15 0.98 -1.76
N GLU A 255 -16.22 1.85 -2.18
CA GLU A 255 -16.34 2.61 -3.42
C GLU A 255 -16.30 1.70 -4.67
N PHE A 256 -15.77 0.47 -4.58
CA PHE A 256 -15.91 -0.52 -5.66
C PHE A 256 -17.38 -0.90 -5.95
N HIS A 257 -18.26 -0.78 -4.96
CA HIS A 257 -19.66 -1.18 -5.02
C HIS A 257 -20.62 0.00 -5.16
N ARG A 258 -20.12 1.24 -5.05
CA ARG A 258 -20.92 2.45 -5.23
C ARG A 258 -21.14 2.78 -6.69
N ASP A 259 -22.23 3.50 -6.95
CA ASP A 259 -22.52 4.02 -8.28
C ASP A 259 -21.63 5.24 -8.57
N HIS A 260 -20.79 5.09 -9.59
CA HIS A 260 -19.90 6.14 -10.11
C HIS A 260 -20.22 6.54 -11.55
N GLY A 261 -21.45 6.23 -12.00
CA GLY A 261 -21.96 6.44 -13.34
C GLY A 261 -22.01 5.15 -14.17
N LEU A 262 -21.74 5.26 -15.47
CA LEU A 262 -21.99 4.18 -16.43
C LEU A 262 -21.19 2.88 -16.20
N ARG A 263 -20.06 2.94 -15.49
CA ARG A 263 -19.11 1.84 -15.35
C ARG A 263 -18.72 1.67 -13.89
N SER A 264 -18.65 0.42 -13.43
CA SER A 264 -18.16 0.06 -12.10
C SER A 264 -16.71 0.51 -11.91
N ALA A 265 -16.40 0.98 -10.71
CA ALA A 265 -15.03 1.30 -10.34
C ALA A 265 -14.17 0.03 -10.38
N THR A 266 -13.00 0.15 -11.00
CA THR A 266 -12.00 -0.92 -11.08
C THR A 266 -10.66 -0.45 -10.53
N ILE A 267 -10.44 0.86 -10.45
CA ILE A 267 -9.30 1.49 -9.76
C ILE A 267 -9.84 2.64 -8.92
N LEU A 268 -9.56 2.62 -7.62
CA LEU A 268 -9.87 3.67 -6.68
C LEU A 268 -8.65 4.54 -6.48
N GLY A 269 -8.74 5.78 -6.98
CA GLY A 269 -7.69 6.77 -6.85
C GLY A 269 -7.55 7.30 -5.45
N VAL A 270 -6.33 7.36 -4.94
CA VAL A 270 -6.06 7.90 -3.60
C VAL A 270 -5.06 9.05 -3.69
N ARG A 271 -5.24 10.05 -2.84
CA ARG A 271 -4.36 11.22 -2.78
C ARG A 271 -3.03 10.89 -2.10
N GLU A 272 -1.93 11.44 -2.63
CA GLU A 272 -0.65 11.48 -1.93
C GLU A 272 -0.47 12.77 -1.10
N HIS A 273 0.21 12.67 0.03
CA HIS A 273 0.64 13.80 0.85
C HIS A 273 2.18 13.85 0.97
N VAL A 274 2.79 14.85 0.33
CA VAL A 274 4.24 15.04 0.34
C VAL A 274 4.68 15.74 1.62
N PHE A 275 5.19 14.96 2.58
CA PHE A 275 5.59 15.49 3.89
C PHE A 275 7.01 16.09 3.89
N THR A 276 7.78 15.98 2.81
CA THR A 276 9.13 16.59 2.70
C THR A 276 9.10 18.03 2.20
N GLY A 277 7.92 18.63 2.00
CA GLY A 277 7.77 19.99 1.46
C GLY A 277 8.34 21.11 2.34
N SER A 278 8.48 20.89 3.66
CA SER A 278 9.02 21.88 4.59
C SER A 278 10.56 21.97 4.60
N VAL A 279 11.25 21.09 3.89
CA VAL A 279 12.73 20.97 3.96
C VAL A 279 13.44 22.14 3.27
N SER A 280 12.86 22.71 2.22
CA SER A 280 13.42 23.86 1.50
C SER A 280 12.34 24.61 0.72
N SER A 281 12.66 25.80 0.21
CA SER A 281 11.76 26.54 -0.69
C SER A 281 11.47 25.74 -1.97
N LEU A 282 12.47 25.09 -2.55
CA LEU A 282 12.32 24.22 -3.72
C LEU A 282 11.41 23.01 -3.42
N ALA A 283 11.59 22.38 -2.26
CA ALA A 283 10.72 21.30 -1.78
C ALA A 283 9.26 21.77 -1.65
N SER A 284 9.06 22.98 -1.13
CA SER A 284 7.74 23.58 -0.96
C SER A 284 7.04 23.82 -2.30
N PHE A 285 7.75 24.37 -3.30
CA PHE A 285 7.20 24.53 -4.64
C PHE A 285 6.79 23.20 -5.29
N MET A 286 7.66 22.19 -5.23
CA MET A 286 7.36 20.86 -5.78
C MET A 286 6.19 20.19 -5.04
N SER A 287 6.16 20.27 -3.70
CA SER A 287 5.04 19.75 -2.91
C SER A 287 3.71 20.45 -3.24
N ASN A 288 3.72 21.76 -3.50
CA ASN A 288 2.53 22.50 -3.94
C ASN A 288 2.08 22.10 -5.35
N GLN A 289 3.01 21.90 -6.28
CA GLN A 289 2.73 21.39 -7.63
C GLN A 289 2.08 19.99 -7.55
N GLU A 290 2.68 19.07 -6.80
CA GLU A 290 2.13 17.73 -6.59
C GLU A 290 0.75 17.80 -5.94
N THR A 291 0.58 18.62 -4.89
CA THR A 291 -0.70 18.83 -4.21
C THR A 291 -1.80 19.27 -5.17
N SER A 292 -1.51 20.21 -6.08
CA SER A 292 -2.47 20.65 -7.10
C SER A 292 -2.88 19.49 -8.03
N PHE A 293 -1.90 18.71 -8.48
CA PHE A 293 -2.15 17.56 -9.35
C PHE A 293 -2.99 16.49 -8.65
N VAL A 294 -2.57 16.02 -7.47
CA VAL A 294 -3.22 14.92 -6.72
C VAL A 294 -4.56 15.28 -6.08
N THR A 295 -4.99 16.55 -6.19
CA THR A 295 -6.31 17.02 -5.73
C THR A 295 -7.15 17.52 -6.90
N LEU A 296 -7.05 18.80 -7.22
CA LEU A 296 -7.86 19.48 -8.24
C LEU A 296 -7.71 18.80 -9.60
N GLY A 297 -6.47 18.48 -9.99
CA GLY A 297 -6.19 17.79 -11.26
C GLY A 297 -6.90 16.44 -11.31
N GLN A 298 -6.57 15.53 -10.39
CA GLN A 298 -7.17 14.19 -10.34
C GLN A 298 -8.69 14.21 -10.20
N ARG A 299 -9.25 15.16 -9.44
CA ARG A 299 -10.70 15.34 -9.29
C ARG A 299 -11.35 15.60 -10.65
N VAL A 300 -10.86 16.60 -11.39
CA VAL A 300 -11.41 16.98 -12.71
C VAL A 300 -11.21 15.86 -13.74
N LEU A 301 -10.05 15.20 -13.74
CA LEU A 301 -9.77 14.05 -14.60
C LEU A 301 -10.74 12.89 -14.33
N ALA A 302 -11.07 12.62 -13.06
CA ALA A 302 -12.00 11.57 -12.68
C ALA A 302 -13.45 11.96 -12.99
N THR A 303 -13.88 13.17 -12.64
CA THR A 303 -15.23 13.70 -12.86
C THR A 303 -15.18 15.22 -13.02
N PRO A 304 -15.72 15.80 -14.11
CA PRO A 304 -16.58 15.17 -15.12
C PRO A 304 -15.84 14.53 -16.30
N LEU A 305 -14.52 14.69 -16.44
CA LEU A 305 -13.85 14.35 -17.70
C LEU A 305 -13.76 12.85 -17.97
N LYS A 306 -13.77 11.99 -16.94
CA LYS A 306 -13.67 10.52 -17.07
C LYS A 306 -12.47 10.07 -17.91
N VAL A 307 -11.33 10.73 -17.72
CA VAL A 307 -10.03 10.44 -18.36
C VAL A 307 -8.90 10.23 -17.34
N ARG A 308 -9.22 10.14 -16.05
CA ARG A 308 -8.25 9.74 -15.02
C ARG A 308 -7.70 8.36 -15.34
N MET A 309 -6.38 8.22 -15.19
CA MET A 309 -5.66 6.96 -15.29
C MET A 309 -4.97 6.63 -13.95
N HIS A 310 -4.25 5.51 -13.90
CA HIS A 310 -3.41 5.18 -12.76
C HIS A 310 -2.08 5.93 -12.87
N TYR A 311 -1.87 6.97 -12.04
CA TYR A 311 -0.66 7.80 -12.10
C TYR A 311 0.41 7.35 -11.10
N GLY A 312 0.47 6.04 -10.87
CA GLY A 312 1.30 5.44 -9.83
C GLY A 312 0.55 5.25 -8.52
N HIS A 313 1.27 4.73 -7.55
CA HIS A 313 0.76 4.41 -6.22
C HIS A 313 0.26 5.68 -5.52
N PRO A 314 -0.81 5.62 -4.71
CA PRO A 314 -1.20 4.49 -3.87
C PRO A 314 -2.61 3.94 -4.18
N ASP A 315 -3.01 3.96 -5.46
CA ASP A 315 -4.33 3.50 -5.88
C ASP A 315 -4.62 2.05 -5.46
N VAL A 316 -5.91 1.76 -5.25
CA VAL A 316 -6.42 0.42 -4.95
C VAL A 316 -7.13 -0.13 -6.18
N PHE A 317 -6.82 -1.36 -6.56
CA PHE A 317 -7.36 -2.03 -7.74
C PHE A 317 -8.37 -3.10 -7.34
N ASP A 318 -9.41 -3.27 -8.15
CA ASP A 318 -10.16 -4.54 -8.21
C ASP A 318 -9.18 -5.60 -8.74
N ARG A 319 -8.75 -6.47 -7.83
CA ARG A 319 -7.73 -7.47 -8.11
C ARG A 319 -8.24 -8.47 -9.14
N ILE A 320 -9.48 -8.94 -9.02
CA ILE A 320 -10.04 -9.96 -9.92
C ILE A 320 -10.12 -9.42 -11.34
N PHE A 321 -10.53 -8.16 -11.49
CA PHE A 321 -10.56 -7.48 -12.77
C PHE A 321 -9.17 -7.44 -13.43
N HIS A 322 -8.15 -6.98 -12.69
CA HIS A 322 -6.82 -6.69 -13.24
C HIS A 322 -5.96 -7.94 -13.48
N ILE A 323 -5.93 -8.89 -12.54
CA ILE A 323 -5.09 -10.10 -12.69
C ILE A 323 -5.51 -10.96 -13.90
N THR A 324 -6.76 -10.88 -14.32
CA THR A 324 -7.29 -11.61 -15.46
C THR A 324 -7.22 -10.83 -16.78
N ARG A 325 -6.77 -9.57 -16.77
CA ARG A 325 -6.85 -8.64 -17.93
C ARG A 325 -5.56 -7.93 -18.32
N GLY A 326 -4.43 -8.32 -17.74
CA GLY A 326 -3.11 -7.77 -18.11
C GLY A 326 -2.28 -7.26 -16.94
N GLY A 327 -2.78 -7.42 -15.71
CA GLY A 327 -2.05 -7.04 -14.49
C GLY A 327 -2.27 -5.58 -14.10
N ILE A 328 -1.35 -5.08 -13.28
CA ILE A 328 -1.40 -3.77 -12.62
C ILE A 328 -0.27 -2.83 -13.06
N SER A 329 0.62 -3.30 -13.93
CA SER A 329 1.70 -2.52 -14.54
C SER A 329 2.18 -3.19 -15.83
N LYS A 330 2.87 -2.45 -16.69
CA LYS A 330 3.36 -2.96 -17.98
C LYS A 330 4.89 -2.96 -18.02
N ALA A 331 5.48 -4.14 -17.86
CA ALA A 331 6.92 -4.32 -18.02
C ALA A 331 7.35 -4.21 -19.50
N SER A 332 8.52 -3.63 -19.73
CA SER A 332 9.10 -3.48 -21.06
C SER A 332 10.59 -3.16 -20.97
N ARG A 333 11.35 -3.56 -22.01
CA ARG A 333 12.81 -3.45 -22.09
C ARG A 333 13.34 -2.03 -22.21
N ILE A 334 12.63 -1.17 -22.95
CA ILE A 334 13.13 0.15 -23.39
C ILE A 334 11.99 1.17 -23.43
N ILE A 335 10.83 0.77 -23.95
CA ILE A 335 9.66 1.64 -24.15
C ILE A 335 8.68 1.52 -22.98
N ASN A 336 7.92 2.55 -22.62
CA ASN A 336 6.97 2.59 -21.49
C ASN A 336 7.63 2.84 -20.12
N ILE A 337 8.46 3.87 -20.04
CA ILE A 337 9.08 4.36 -18.79
C ILE A 337 8.02 4.74 -17.72
N SER A 338 6.83 5.17 -18.15
CA SER A 338 5.66 5.35 -17.27
C SER A 338 4.79 4.10 -17.28
N GLU A 339 5.26 3.03 -16.66
CA GLU A 339 4.62 1.71 -16.67
C GLU A 339 3.24 1.70 -16.00
N ASP A 340 3.04 2.53 -14.98
CA ASP A 340 1.85 2.55 -14.12
C ASP A 340 0.60 2.97 -14.91
N ILE A 341 0.73 3.97 -15.79
CA ILE A 341 -0.40 4.54 -16.54
C ILE A 341 -1.07 3.53 -17.47
N PHE A 342 -0.32 2.53 -17.92
CA PHE A 342 -0.84 1.48 -18.78
C PHE A 342 -1.88 0.60 -18.06
N ALA A 343 -1.83 0.52 -16.73
CA ALA A 343 -2.89 -0.13 -15.96
C ALA A 343 -4.21 0.66 -16.06
N GLY A 344 -4.14 2.00 -16.01
CA GLY A 344 -5.27 2.88 -16.26
C GLY A 344 -5.83 2.78 -17.68
N PHE A 345 -4.94 2.71 -18.68
CA PHE A 345 -5.33 2.50 -20.07
C PHE A 345 -6.04 1.15 -20.24
N ASN A 346 -5.46 0.08 -19.72
CA ASN A 346 -6.04 -1.26 -19.79
C ASN A 346 -7.42 -1.29 -19.12
N SER A 347 -7.54 -0.72 -17.92
CA SER A 347 -8.80 -0.58 -17.20
C SER A 347 -9.87 0.09 -18.07
N THR A 348 -9.56 1.26 -18.63
CA THR A 348 -10.49 2.02 -19.48
C THR A 348 -10.88 1.29 -20.76
N LEU A 349 -9.91 0.65 -21.44
CA LEU A 349 -10.11 -0.15 -22.65
C LEU A 349 -10.99 -1.38 -22.38
N ARG A 350 -10.97 -1.91 -21.15
CA ARG A 350 -11.77 -3.04 -20.68
C ARG A 350 -13.07 -2.62 -20.00
N GLN A 351 -13.50 -1.39 -20.25
CA GLN A 351 -14.75 -0.82 -19.71
C GLN A 351 -14.79 -0.65 -18.19
N GLY A 352 -13.63 -0.60 -17.54
CA GLY A 352 -13.50 -0.17 -16.15
C GLY A 352 -13.66 1.35 -15.98
N ASN A 353 -13.71 1.78 -14.72
CA ASN A 353 -13.79 3.17 -14.30
C ASN A 353 -12.72 3.46 -13.25
N VAL A 354 -12.03 4.58 -13.42
CA VAL A 354 -10.93 5.00 -12.57
C VAL A 354 -11.40 6.22 -11.77
N THR A 355 -11.73 6.01 -10.50
CA THR A 355 -12.29 7.04 -9.60
C THR A 355 -11.19 7.76 -8.81
N HIS A 356 -11.55 8.78 -8.03
CA HIS A 356 -10.62 9.50 -7.16
C HIS A 356 -11.29 9.91 -5.84
N HIS A 357 -10.62 9.66 -4.72
CA HIS A 357 -11.15 9.86 -3.37
C HIS A 357 -10.12 10.59 -2.50
N GLU A 358 -10.51 11.74 -1.94
CA GLU A 358 -9.60 12.66 -1.23
C GLU A 358 -9.75 12.61 0.30
N TYR A 359 -10.73 11.86 0.84
CA TYR A 359 -10.93 11.73 2.28
C TYR A 359 -9.89 10.80 2.96
N ILE A 360 -9.16 10.04 2.16
CA ILE A 360 -8.05 9.18 2.56
C ILE A 360 -6.79 9.60 1.78
N GLN A 361 -5.64 9.51 2.43
CA GLN A 361 -4.35 9.85 1.82
C GLN A 361 -3.24 8.94 2.31
N VAL A 362 -2.16 8.87 1.53
CA VAL A 362 -0.92 8.14 1.89
C VAL A 362 0.24 9.12 1.86
N GLY A 363 1.12 9.03 2.86
CA GLY A 363 2.32 9.85 2.93
C GLY A 363 3.32 9.47 1.85
N LYS A 364 3.99 10.47 1.26
CA LYS A 364 5.02 10.30 0.23
C LYS A 364 6.28 11.07 0.62
N GLY A 365 7.39 10.36 0.75
CA GLY A 365 8.71 10.97 0.87
C GLY A 365 9.27 11.28 -0.51
N ARG A 366 9.53 12.55 -0.80
CA ARG A 366 10.20 12.98 -2.05
C ARG A 366 11.61 13.44 -1.77
N ASP A 367 12.54 13.11 -2.66
CA ASP A 367 13.83 13.78 -2.75
C ASP A 367 13.60 15.17 -3.36
N VAL A 368 14.19 16.18 -2.72
CA VAL A 368 13.92 17.60 -2.99
C VAL A 368 15.15 18.32 -3.53
N GLY A 369 16.21 17.58 -3.89
CA GLY A 369 17.35 18.12 -4.63
C GLY A 369 16.96 18.48 -6.07
N LEU A 370 17.45 19.62 -6.57
CA LEU A 370 17.12 20.10 -7.92
C LEU A 370 17.42 19.07 -9.01
N ASN A 371 18.58 18.40 -8.93
CA ASN A 371 18.94 17.36 -9.88
C ASN A 371 17.96 16.18 -9.86
N GLN A 372 17.45 15.80 -8.69
CA GLN A 372 16.51 14.69 -8.55
C GLN A 372 15.13 15.07 -9.07
N ILE A 373 14.69 16.31 -8.81
CA ILE A 373 13.46 16.87 -9.39
C ILE A 373 13.56 16.89 -10.92
N ALA A 374 14.67 17.36 -11.48
CA ALA A 374 14.87 17.40 -12.93
C ALA A 374 14.84 16.01 -13.58
N ILE A 375 15.47 15.01 -12.96
CA ILE A 375 15.41 13.61 -13.43
C ILE A 375 13.99 13.06 -13.37
N PHE A 376 13.25 13.36 -12.30
CA PHE A 376 11.85 12.94 -12.16
C PHE A 376 10.97 13.55 -13.26
N GLU A 377 11.03 14.87 -13.45
CA GLU A 377 10.26 15.56 -14.50
C GLU A 377 10.66 15.07 -15.91
N GLY A 378 11.94 14.80 -16.14
CA GLY A 378 12.44 14.17 -17.36
C GLY A 378 11.85 12.78 -17.59
N LYS A 379 11.72 11.96 -16.54
CA LYS A 379 11.07 10.63 -16.59
C LYS A 379 9.59 10.76 -16.98
N VAL A 380 8.88 11.72 -16.39
CA VAL A 380 7.46 11.98 -16.68
C VAL A 380 7.29 12.44 -18.13
N ALA A 381 8.12 13.39 -18.59
CA ALA A 381 8.06 13.91 -19.96
C ALA A 381 8.38 12.82 -21.00
N GLY A 382 9.47 12.07 -20.80
CA GLY A 382 9.87 10.97 -21.70
C GLY A 382 8.80 9.88 -21.77
N GLY A 383 8.26 9.47 -20.63
CA GLY A 383 7.20 8.47 -20.57
C GLY A 383 5.90 8.91 -21.27
N ASN A 384 5.52 10.19 -21.21
CA ASN A 384 4.39 10.70 -21.99
C ASN A 384 4.67 10.74 -23.50
N GLY A 385 5.89 11.07 -23.92
CA GLY A 385 6.31 10.97 -25.32
C GLY A 385 6.18 9.56 -25.87
N GLU A 386 6.58 8.55 -25.09
CA GLU A 386 6.47 7.14 -25.48
C GLU A 386 5.02 6.65 -25.56
N GLN A 387 4.14 7.15 -24.69
CA GLN A 387 2.71 6.79 -24.71
C GLN A 387 2.04 7.13 -26.05
N VAL A 388 2.45 8.23 -26.71
CA VAL A 388 1.93 8.65 -28.04
C VAL A 388 2.04 7.51 -29.07
N LEU A 389 3.13 6.74 -29.01
CA LEU A 389 3.42 5.66 -29.94
C LEU A 389 2.75 4.33 -29.54
N SER A 390 2.07 4.30 -28.40
CA SER A 390 1.50 3.07 -27.88
C SER A 390 0.20 2.67 -28.59
N ARG A 391 0.02 1.35 -28.79
CA ARG A 391 -1.25 0.79 -29.26
C ARG A 391 -2.41 1.07 -28.31
N ASP A 392 -2.10 1.28 -27.03
CA ASP A 392 -3.07 1.57 -25.98
C ASP A 392 -3.70 2.95 -26.20
N VAL A 393 -2.89 3.99 -26.45
CA VAL A 393 -3.39 5.34 -26.79
C VAL A 393 -4.17 5.32 -28.11
N TYR A 394 -3.69 4.62 -29.14
CA TYR A 394 -4.43 4.47 -30.39
C TYR A 394 -5.83 3.87 -30.16
N ARG A 395 -5.94 2.81 -29.36
CA ARG A 395 -7.23 2.17 -29.03
C ARG A 395 -8.12 3.05 -28.16
N LEU A 396 -7.54 3.80 -27.21
CA LEU A 396 -8.31 4.76 -26.40
C LEU A 396 -8.94 5.84 -27.30
N GLY A 397 -8.20 6.35 -28.28
CA GLY A 397 -8.71 7.32 -29.25
C GLY A 397 -9.88 6.79 -30.08
N GLN A 398 -10.00 5.48 -30.28
CA GLN A 398 -11.15 4.86 -30.95
C GLN A 398 -12.37 4.66 -30.04
N LEU A 399 -12.17 4.65 -28.71
CA LEU A 399 -13.24 4.40 -27.72
C LEU A 399 -13.74 5.67 -27.01
N PHE A 400 -12.95 6.73 -27.02
CA PHE A 400 -13.35 8.02 -26.49
C PHE A 400 -14.28 8.75 -27.45
N ASP A 401 -15.32 9.38 -26.88
CA ASP A 401 -16.04 10.42 -27.61
C ASP A 401 -15.15 11.66 -27.77
N PHE A 402 -15.62 12.61 -28.59
CA PHE A 402 -14.87 13.82 -28.90
C PHE A 402 -14.36 14.56 -27.65
N PHE A 403 -15.19 14.71 -26.61
CA PHE A 403 -14.83 15.47 -25.41
C PHE A 403 -13.81 14.73 -24.55
N ARG A 404 -13.97 13.41 -24.36
CA ARG A 404 -12.97 12.59 -23.64
C ARG A 404 -11.67 12.51 -24.41
N MET A 405 -11.70 12.42 -25.73
CA MET A 405 -10.50 12.41 -26.56
C MET A 405 -9.74 13.74 -26.44
N LEU A 406 -10.45 14.88 -26.52
CA LEU A 406 -9.86 16.20 -26.36
C LEU A 406 -9.27 16.39 -24.96
N SER A 407 -10.01 15.97 -23.93
CA SER A 407 -9.57 16.01 -22.54
C SER A 407 -8.29 15.20 -22.36
N PHE A 408 -8.31 13.93 -22.77
CA PHE A 408 -7.16 13.04 -22.68
C PHE A 408 -5.94 13.58 -23.43
N TYR A 409 -6.14 14.16 -24.62
CA TYR A 409 -5.07 14.80 -25.37
C TYR A 409 -4.42 15.91 -24.54
N PHE A 410 -5.19 16.89 -24.06
CA PHE A 410 -4.60 18.03 -23.34
C PHE A 410 -4.05 17.68 -21.96
N THR A 411 -4.56 16.64 -21.31
CA THR A 411 -4.14 16.27 -19.94
C THR A 411 -3.06 15.20 -19.91
N THR A 412 -2.71 14.61 -21.04
CA THR A 412 -1.73 13.52 -21.11
C THR A 412 -0.78 13.78 -22.27
N VAL A 413 -1.04 13.23 -23.45
CA VAL A 413 -0.04 13.20 -24.55
C VAL A 413 0.22 14.56 -25.22
N GLY A 414 -0.81 15.39 -25.36
CA GLY A 414 -0.78 16.65 -26.09
C GLY A 414 -0.01 17.74 -25.36
N TYR A 415 -0.08 17.80 -24.03
CA TYR A 415 0.68 18.77 -23.24
C TYR A 415 2.17 18.69 -23.55
N TYR A 416 2.77 17.49 -23.42
CA TYR A 416 4.20 17.30 -23.65
C TYR A 416 4.59 17.46 -25.12
N PHE A 417 3.73 17.05 -26.05
CA PHE A 417 3.97 17.26 -27.48
C PHE A 417 4.01 18.76 -27.83
N CYS A 418 3.02 19.53 -27.36
CA CYS A 418 2.97 20.98 -27.58
C CYS A 418 4.16 21.68 -26.92
N THR A 419 4.54 21.28 -25.70
CA THR A 419 5.72 21.86 -25.04
C THR A 419 7.01 21.56 -25.81
N MET A 420 7.18 20.35 -26.36
CA MET A 420 8.38 19.97 -27.14
C MET A 420 8.45 20.66 -28.52
N VAL A 421 7.30 20.98 -29.12
CA VAL A 421 7.27 21.61 -30.47
C VAL A 421 7.33 23.14 -30.37
N CYS A 422 6.78 23.73 -29.30
CA CYS A 422 6.70 25.18 -29.14
C CYS A 422 7.88 25.80 -28.37
N PHE A 423 8.69 24.99 -27.68
CA PHE A 423 9.92 25.39 -26.97
C PHE A 423 11.05 24.45 -27.37
#